data_AF-A0A7G9QY19-F1
#
_entry.id   AF-A0A7G9QY19-F1
#
_cell.length_a   1.000
_cell.length_b   1.000
_cell.length_c   1.000
_cell.angle_alpha   90.00
_cell.angle_beta   90.00
_cell.angle_gamma   90.00
#
_symmetry.space_group_name_H-M   'P 1'
#
loop_
_entity.id
_entity.type
_entity.pdbx_description
1 polymer ?
#
loop_
_entity_poly.entity_id
_entity_poly.type
_entity_poly.pdbx_seq_one_letter_code
_entity_poly.pdbx_strand_id
1 'polypeptide(L)'
;MLAALREDDLDAALSLGLLDARPCPACAGECGIRLIEARDARRFALSARERHRARAARLARIKAEREAARRPVAAPATQQATPVALPSAAADALARALAKAKARHA
;
A
#
# COMPACT_ATOMS: atom_id res chain seq x y z
N MET A 1 29.72 -12.90 22.03
CA MET A 1 28.50 -13.24 21.27
C MET A 1 27.65 -14.26 22.00
N LEU A 2 28.15 -15.47 22.27
CA LEU A 2 27.38 -16.49 22.98
C LEU A 2 27.02 -16.10 24.43
N ALA A 3 27.89 -15.35 25.11
CA ALA A 3 27.56 -14.72 26.39
C ALA A 3 26.38 -13.75 26.25
N ALA A 4 26.47 -12.80 25.32
CA ALA A 4 25.38 -11.88 25.00
C ALA A 4 24.06 -12.60 24.65
N LEU A 5 24.09 -13.68 23.84
CA LEU A 5 22.91 -14.50 23.55
C LEU A 5 22.35 -15.25 24.76
N ARG A 6 23.16 -15.53 25.80
CA ARG A 6 22.67 -16.12 27.06
C ARG A 6 22.02 -15.07 27.95
N GLU A 7 22.50 -13.84 27.87
CA GLU A 7 21.98 -12.67 28.58
C GLU A 7 20.82 -11.98 27.83
N ASP A 8 20.41 -12.55 26.69
CA ASP A 8 19.42 -11.98 25.76
C ASP A 8 19.77 -10.57 25.24
N ASP A 9 21.06 -10.21 25.30
CA ASP A 9 21.59 -8.98 24.73
C ASP A 9 21.83 -9.15 23.23
N LEU A 10 20.76 -8.97 22.47
CA LEU A 10 20.77 -9.09 21.02
C LEU A 10 21.56 -7.97 20.33
N ASP A 11 21.63 -6.78 20.93
CA ASP A 11 22.35 -5.65 20.34
C ASP A 11 23.85 -5.89 20.42
N ALA A 12 24.36 -6.32 21.58
CA ALA A 12 25.75 -6.74 21.71
C ALA A 12 26.06 -7.96 20.82
N ALA A 13 25.14 -8.91 20.70
CA ALA A 13 25.32 -10.05 19.79
C ALA A 13 25.42 -9.60 18.31
N LEU A 14 24.59 -8.65 17.89
CA LEU A 14 24.62 -8.07 16.54
C LEU A 14 25.93 -7.31 16.29
N SER A 15 26.39 -6.48 17.24
CA SER A 15 27.68 -5.79 17.15
C SER A 15 28.86 -6.74 17.03
N LEU A 16 28.73 -7.96 17.59
CA LEU A 16 29.73 -9.02 17.49
C LEU A 16 29.59 -9.89 16.23
N GLY A 17 28.74 -9.50 15.28
CA GLY A 17 28.62 -10.16 13.98
C GLY A 17 27.68 -11.36 13.95
N LEU A 18 26.64 -11.41 14.81
CA LEU A 18 25.65 -12.49 14.85
C LEU A 18 25.12 -12.89 13.46
N LEU A 19 24.89 -11.92 12.57
CA LEU A 19 24.33 -12.19 11.25
C LEU A 19 25.25 -13.01 10.36
N ASP A 20 26.57 -12.94 10.55
CA ASP A 20 27.57 -13.63 9.72
C ASP A 20 28.29 -14.74 10.49
N ALA A 21 27.86 -14.97 11.73
CA ALA A 21 28.43 -15.97 12.60
C ALA A 21 28.34 -17.37 11.99
N ARG A 22 29.47 -18.08 12.09
CA ARG A 22 29.59 -19.51 11.75
C ARG A 22 29.64 -20.34 13.03
N PRO A 23 29.10 -21.56 13.02
CA PRO A 23 29.26 -22.47 14.15
C PRO A 23 30.75 -22.71 14.40
N CYS A 24 31.17 -22.62 15.66
CA CYS A 24 32.53 -22.93 16.05
C CYS A 24 32.69 -24.46 16.12
N PRO A 25 33.65 -25.06 15.39
CA PRO A 25 33.83 -26.52 15.37
C PRO A 25 34.34 -27.08 16.72
N ALA A 26 34.92 -26.23 17.57
CA ALA A 26 35.44 -26.60 18.89
C ALA A 26 34.41 -26.39 20.03
N CYS A 27 33.26 -25.79 19.75
CA CYS A 27 32.22 -25.60 20.76
C CYS A 27 31.31 -26.83 20.88
N ALA A 28 30.72 -27.02 22.06
CA ALA A 28 29.68 -28.05 22.25
C ALA A 28 28.53 -27.87 21.25
N GLY A 29 27.91 -28.98 20.82
CA GLY A 29 26.86 -28.97 19.79
C GLY A 29 25.71 -28.00 20.09
N GLU A 30 25.26 -27.95 21.35
CA GLU A 30 24.20 -27.03 21.81
C GLU A 30 24.53 -25.55 21.58
N CYS A 31 25.80 -25.19 21.76
CA CYS A 31 26.28 -23.84 21.53
C CYS A 31 26.19 -23.45 20.05
N GLY A 32 26.52 -24.39 19.15
CA GLY A 32 26.36 -24.21 17.71
C GLY A 32 24.89 -24.06 17.30
N ILE A 33 24.01 -24.90 17.87
CA ILE A 33 22.56 -24.86 17.62
C ILE A 33 21.99 -23.50 18.03
N ARG A 34 22.20 -23.06 19.28
CA ARG A 34 21.71 -21.76 19.76
C ARG A 34 22.17 -20.58 18.91
N LEU A 35 23.42 -20.62 18.44
CA LEU A 35 23.97 -19.59 17.58
C LEU A 35 23.26 -19.55 16.21
N ILE A 36 23.07 -20.71 15.59
CA ILE A 36 22.41 -20.83 14.28
C ILE A 36 20.95 -20.40 14.39
N GLU A 37 20.22 -20.88 15.39
CA GLU A 37 18.82 -20.51 15.63
C GLU A 37 18.66 -18.99 15.82
N ALA A 38 19.51 -18.38 16.66
CA ALA A 38 19.47 -16.94 16.88
C ALA A 38 19.77 -16.15 15.60
N ARG A 39 20.79 -16.57 14.84
CA ARG A 39 21.13 -15.95 13.56
C ARG A 39 19.98 -16.05 12.56
N ASP A 40 19.41 -17.23 12.38
CA ASP A 40 18.42 -17.51 11.36
C ASP A 40 17.08 -16.84 11.71
N ALA A 41 16.68 -16.87 12.99
CA ALA A 41 15.53 -16.11 13.49
C ALA A 41 15.69 -14.60 13.22
N ARG A 42 16.90 -14.06 13.45
CA ARG A 42 17.16 -12.64 13.21
C ARG A 42 17.14 -12.28 11.73
N ARG A 43 17.77 -13.09 10.87
CA ARG A 43 17.74 -12.90 9.41
C ARG A 43 16.30 -12.95 8.88
N PHE A 44 15.51 -13.90 9.36
CA PHE A 44 14.09 -14.00 9.02
C PHE A 44 13.32 -12.73 9.41
N ALA A 45 13.47 -12.26 10.65
CA ALA A 45 12.81 -11.04 11.13
C ALA A 45 13.18 -9.80 10.32
N LEU A 46 14.46 -9.64 9.94
CA LEU A 46 14.93 -8.54 9.10
C LEU A 46 14.32 -8.60 7.69
N SER A 47 14.32 -9.78 7.06
CA SER A 47 13.68 -9.97 5.75
C SER A 47 12.18 -9.63 5.78
N ALA A 48 11.48 -9.97 6.88
CA ALA A 48 10.07 -9.66 7.05
C ALA A 48 9.83 -8.15 7.15
N ARG A 49 10.69 -7.44 7.89
CA ARG A 49 10.67 -5.97 7.97
C ARG A 49 10.92 -5.32 6.61
N GLU A 50 11.86 -5.85 5.83
CA GLU A 50 12.13 -5.35 4.47
C GLU A 50 10.93 -5.55 3.54
N ARG A 51 10.30 -6.73 3.53
CA ARG A 51 9.07 -6.98 2.75
C ARG A 51 7.96 -6.02 3.15
N HIS A 52 7.80 -5.77 4.45
CA HIS A 52 6.82 -4.82 4.95
C HIS A 52 7.10 -3.39 4.45
N ARG A 53 8.36 -2.93 4.54
CA ARG A 53 8.78 -1.60 4.03
C ARG A 53 8.56 -1.48 2.53
N ALA A 54 8.92 -2.50 1.75
CA ALA A 54 8.70 -2.52 0.30
C ALA A 54 7.20 -2.46 -0.06
N ARG A 55 6.36 -3.19 0.69
CA ARG A 55 4.90 -3.10 0.55
C ARG A 55 4.38 -1.71 0.86
N ALA A 56 4.83 -1.10 1.95
CA ALA A 56 4.43 0.24 2.34
C ALA A 56 4.81 1.29 1.27
N ALA A 57 6.05 1.23 0.76
CA ALA A 57 6.51 2.10 -0.31
C ALA A 57 5.67 1.96 -1.59
N ARG A 58 5.35 0.72 -1.99
CA ARG A 58 4.48 0.46 -3.15
C ARG A 58 3.09 1.06 -2.97
N LEU A 59 2.48 0.87 -1.80
CA LEU A 59 1.14 1.41 -1.53
C LEU A 59 1.14 2.94 -1.48
N ALA A 60 2.19 3.55 -0.91
CA ALA A 60 2.37 5.00 -0.91
C ALA A 60 2.45 5.55 -2.34
N ARG A 61 3.19 4.89 -3.23
CA ARG A 61 3.26 5.27 -4.65
C ARG A 61 1.90 5.20 -5.33
N ILE A 62 1.19 4.07 -5.19
CA ILE A 62 -0.15 3.90 -5.79
C ILE A 62 -1.13 4.95 -5.25
N LYS A 63 -1.05 5.26 -3.95
CA LYS A 63 -1.88 6.32 -3.35
C LYS A 63 -1.58 7.68 -3.99
N ALA A 64 -0.31 8.05 -4.10
CA ALA A 64 0.10 9.32 -4.73
C ALA A 64 -0.33 9.42 -6.20
N GLU A 65 -0.18 8.34 -6.99
CA GLU A 65 -0.64 8.27 -8.38
C GLU A 65 -2.16 8.48 -8.48
N ARG A 66 -2.94 7.83 -7.61
CA ARG A 66 -4.40 7.97 -7.57
C ARG A 66 -4.83 9.38 -7.14
N GLU A 67 -4.14 9.97 -6.18
CA GLU A 67 -4.40 11.36 -5.75
C GLU A 67 -4.08 12.36 -6.86
N ALA A 68 -2.98 12.15 -7.60
CA ALA A 68 -2.63 12.97 -8.75
C ALA A 68 -3.69 12.86 -9.87
N ALA A 69 -4.16 11.65 -10.18
CA ALA A 69 -5.20 11.43 -11.18
C ALA A 69 -6.56 12.02 -10.77
N ARG A 70 -6.87 12.07 -9.47
CA ARG A 70 -8.10 12.68 -8.93
C ARG A 70 -8.02 14.19 -8.83
N ARG A 71 -6.82 14.78 -8.83
CA ARG A 71 -6.67 16.23 -8.74
C ARG A 71 -7.33 16.83 -9.99
N PRO A 72 -8.41 17.61 -9.83
CA PRO A 72 -9.06 18.21 -10.99
C PRO A 72 -8.03 19.08 -11.69
N VAL A 73 -7.78 18.78 -12.97
CA VAL A 73 -7.12 19.72 -13.85
C VAL A 73 -7.96 21.00 -13.76
N ALA A 74 -7.35 22.11 -13.35
CA ALA A 74 -8.00 23.40 -13.41
C ALA A 74 -8.51 23.54 -14.84
N ALA A 75 -9.83 23.43 -15.03
CA ALA A 75 -10.42 23.51 -16.33
C ALA A 75 -10.00 24.87 -16.91
N PRO A 76 -9.49 24.93 -18.16
CA PRO A 76 -9.34 26.22 -18.81
C PRO A 76 -10.71 26.88 -18.76
N ALA A 77 -10.76 28.12 -18.28
CA ALA A 77 -11.99 28.89 -18.08
C ALA A 77 -12.91 28.65 -19.28
N THR A 78 -13.95 27.86 -19.05
CA THR A 78 -14.91 27.50 -20.07
C THR A 78 -15.49 28.80 -20.59
N GLN A 79 -15.28 29.05 -21.88
CA GLN A 79 -16.08 29.98 -22.65
C GLN A 79 -17.53 29.70 -22.26
N GLN A 80 -18.20 30.74 -21.76
CA GLN A 80 -19.55 30.69 -21.27
C GLN A 80 -20.41 29.93 -22.28
N ALA A 81 -20.80 28.71 -21.92
CA ALA A 81 -21.77 27.96 -22.69
C ALA A 81 -23.08 28.75 -22.59
N THR A 82 -23.37 29.51 -23.64
CA THR A 82 -24.69 30.10 -23.86
C THR A 82 -25.73 28.99 -23.71
N PRO A 83 -26.81 29.19 -22.92
CA PRO A 83 -27.83 28.18 -22.79
C PRO A 83 -28.44 27.92 -24.18
N VAL A 84 -28.14 26.74 -24.74
CA VAL A 84 -28.79 26.26 -25.96
C VAL A 84 -30.24 25.99 -25.59
N ALA A 85 -31.12 26.92 -25.96
CA ALA A 85 -32.55 26.71 -25.85
C ALA A 85 -32.91 25.46 -26.66
N LEU A 86 -33.66 24.55 -26.04
CA LEU A 86 -34.15 23.34 -26.70
C LEU A 86 -34.96 23.76 -27.95
N PRO A 87 -34.75 23.12 -29.11
CA PRO A 87 -35.56 23.40 -30.29
C PRO A 87 -37.03 23.10 -30.00
N SER A 88 -37.94 23.96 -30.46
CA SER A 88 -39.38 23.90 -30.16
C SER A 88 -40.00 22.51 -30.42
N ALA A 89 -39.58 21.85 -31.49
CA ALA A 89 -40.04 20.50 -31.82
C ALA A 89 -39.73 19.45 -30.71
N ALA A 90 -38.62 19.60 -30.00
CA ALA A 90 -38.26 18.72 -28.89
C ALA A 90 -39.09 19.01 -27.63
N ALA A 91 -39.43 20.29 -27.38
CA ALA A 91 -40.31 20.68 -26.28
C ALA A 91 -41.74 20.13 -26.49
N ASP A 92 -42.26 20.21 -27.71
CA ASP A 92 -43.58 19.68 -28.05
C ASP A 92 -43.65 18.14 -27.95
N ALA A 93 -42.58 17.46 -28.33
CA ALA A 93 -42.48 16.01 -28.17
C ALA A 93 -42.51 15.59 -26.68
N LEU A 94 -41.80 16.31 -25.82
CA LEU A 94 -41.80 16.09 -24.37
C LEU A 94 -43.17 16.36 -23.75
N ALA A 95 -43.85 17.44 -24.16
CA ALA A 95 -45.20 17.77 -23.67
C ALA A 95 -46.22 16.66 -23.99
N ARG A 96 -46.18 16.12 -25.23
CA ARG A 96 -47.02 14.98 -25.63
C ARG A 96 -46.69 13.71 -24.85
N ALA A 97 -45.40 13.43 -24.62
CA ALA A 97 -44.97 12.28 -23.86
C ALA A 97 -45.44 12.34 -22.39
N LEU A 98 -45.35 13.52 -21.77
CA LEU A 98 -45.84 13.76 -20.41
C LEU A 98 -47.37 13.62 -20.31
N ALA A 99 -48.12 14.16 -21.27
CA ALA A 99 -49.57 13.99 -21.30
C ALA A 99 -49.98 12.51 -21.42
N LYS A 100 -49.29 11.74 -22.28
CA LYS A 100 -49.51 10.30 -22.42
C LYS A 100 -49.14 9.52 -21.15
N ALA A 101 -48.07 9.90 -20.47
CA ALA A 101 -47.66 9.27 -19.21
C ALA A 101 -48.70 9.53 -18.11
N LYS A 102 -49.17 10.78 -17.96
CA LYS A 102 -50.21 11.12 -16.99
C LYS A 102 -51.52 10.38 -17.25
N ALA A 103 -51.93 10.24 -18.51
CA ALA A 103 -53.12 9.48 -18.88
C ALA A 103 -53.00 7.95 -18.65
N ARG A 104 -51.78 7.42 -18.53
CA ARG A 104 -51.54 5.99 -18.21
C ARG A 104 -51.48 5.71 -16.71
N HIS A 105 -51.31 6.75 -15.90
CA HIS A 105 -51.17 6.68 -14.44
C HIS A 105 -52.35 7.31 -13.70
N ALA A 106 -53.41 7.68 -14.43
CA ALA A 106 -54.72 8.09 -13.93
C ALA A 106 -55.72 6.95 -14.15
#